data_AF-A0A8T5M932-F1
#
_entry.id   AF-A0A8T5M932-F1
#
_cell.length_a   1.000
_cell.length_b   1.000
_cell.length_c   1.000
_cell.angle_alpha   90.00
_cell.angle_beta   90.00
_cell.angle_gamma   90.00
#
_symmetry.space_group_name_H-M   'P 1'
#
loop_
_entity.id
_entity.type
_entity.pdbx_description
1 polymer ?
#
loop_
_entity_poly.entity_id
_entity_poly.type
_entity_poly.pdbx_seq_one_letter_code
_entity_poly.pdbx_strand_id
1 'polypeptide(L)'
;MIKQKINWIALVFLGIILFSVVNVNALGETVGTQDVTVCCEKTNSGLYCQDVPEEDCSDGSEFALPTSCASTTPCNPGYCYDSVEGTCLDNVPQMICTDEGGTWSAEKPGACNLGCCILGDQASFATLVRCKRLSNFYSLETNWNSGIANEVMCILAARSDEKGACVFEHEFETTCKLTTRSECTADVGAGSVVGDTTEEIDDDEGGDEGEEVLESPEGCQEVNTDGSVKFCPGMLCSAEELETNCGPSRETSCLAGREEVYFVDTCGNPANIYDGGKINNDEYWSYIKDKSESCSPDQGNANSQSCGNCNYLLGSYCSVVNSETASPTYGESICKDLNCPASEETGGEKRLHGESWCGFDSEKDFTFQETSQDASTDVLNEALSNLNAGGSAPLEFFDEREVPVGSKFYRYLCSHGEVLVEPCADFRNEECIENNVAGYSEAACRVNRWQTCTSIYKKADCENTDRVDCIWLAGIEYVILGGVFGEEGGSTIDKSSLGNVKAELKKFKSGDREMGSCVPRNPPGLQFWGAEDENGEVQNDEATAFCAQANAVCPVTYEKGLIGGDWECIENCECLETMVHLKRAQLCMSLGDCGPKMNIAGQLGRGKGYKIFEEDL
;
A
#
# COMPACT_ATOMS: atom_id res chain seq x y z
N MET A 1 -66.02 -26.13 -26.65
CA MET A 1 -64.54 -26.25 -26.79
C MET A 1 -64.00 -27.67 -26.53
N ILE A 2 -64.67 -28.74 -26.98
CA ILE A 2 -64.11 -30.13 -26.96
C ILE A 2 -64.21 -30.81 -28.35
N LYS A 3 -65.07 -30.33 -29.27
CA LYS A 3 -65.21 -30.90 -30.62
C LYS A 3 -64.22 -30.40 -31.69
N GLN A 4 -63.38 -29.40 -31.41
CA GLN A 4 -62.38 -28.90 -32.37
C GLN A 4 -60.96 -29.47 -32.15
N LYS A 5 -60.66 -30.09 -31.00
CA LYS A 5 -59.35 -30.71 -30.74
C LYS A 5 -59.27 -32.20 -31.11
N ILE A 6 -60.42 -32.88 -31.29
CA ILE A 6 -60.48 -34.28 -31.72
C ILE A 6 -60.23 -34.43 -33.24
N ASN A 7 -60.48 -33.39 -34.04
CA ASN A 7 -60.28 -33.42 -35.49
C ASN A 7 -58.82 -33.20 -35.94
N TRP A 8 -57.96 -32.70 -35.06
CA TRP A 8 -56.54 -32.45 -35.37
C TRP A 8 -55.67 -33.70 -35.13
N ILE A 9 -56.00 -34.48 -34.09
CA ILE A 9 -55.27 -35.73 -33.76
C ILE A 9 -55.56 -36.84 -34.80
N ALA A 10 -56.77 -36.89 -35.37
CA ALA A 10 -57.11 -37.83 -36.44
C ALA A 10 -56.44 -37.53 -37.79
N LEU A 11 -56.08 -36.26 -38.08
CA LEU A 11 -55.40 -35.87 -39.33
C LEU A 11 -53.90 -36.10 -39.28
N VAL A 12 -53.26 -35.96 -38.11
CA VAL A 12 -51.82 -36.23 -37.94
C VAL A 12 -51.51 -37.73 -37.98
N PHE A 13 -52.38 -38.58 -37.42
CA PHE A 13 -52.22 -40.04 -37.49
C PHE A 13 -52.47 -40.64 -38.89
N LEU A 14 -53.26 -39.98 -39.74
CA LEU A 14 -53.51 -40.41 -41.14
C LEU A 14 -52.35 -40.05 -42.08
N GLY A 15 -51.57 -39.01 -41.75
CA GLY A 15 -50.36 -38.61 -42.49
C GLY A 15 -49.15 -39.51 -42.26
N ILE A 16 -49.00 -40.07 -41.06
CA ILE A 16 -47.85 -40.93 -40.71
C ILE A 16 -47.98 -42.35 -41.31
N ILE A 17 -49.20 -42.82 -41.55
CA ILE A 17 -49.47 -44.12 -42.19
C ILE A 17 -49.34 -44.05 -43.73
N LEU A 18 -49.44 -42.87 -44.34
CA LEU A 18 -49.27 -42.66 -45.79
C LEU A 18 -47.81 -42.51 -46.22
N PHE A 19 -46.87 -42.37 -45.29
CA PHE A 19 -45.43 -42.24 -45.59
C PHE A 19 -44.66 -43.58 -45.56
N SER A 20 -45.31 -44.68 -45.17
CA SER A 20 -44.63 -45.95 -44.87
C SER A 20 -44.94 -47.12 -45.81
N VAL A 21 -45.63 -46.92 -46.95
CA VAL A 21 -45.79 -48.02 -47.93
C VAL A 21 -45.73 -47.52 -49.39
N VAL A 22 -44.78 -48.11 -50.13
CA VAL A 22 -44.64 -48.15 -51.60
C VAL A 22 -43.96 -46.95 -52.28
N ASN A 23 -42.67 -47.10 -52.58
CA ASN A 23 -42.27 -47.25 -53.98
C ASN A 23 -41.08 -48.19 -54.11
N VAL A 24 -41.38 -49.37 -54.62
CA VAL A 24 -40.47 -50.41 -55.11
C VAL A 24 -40.19 -50.11 -56.57
N ASN A 25 -38.91 -49.93 -56.90
CA ASN A 25 -38.21 -50.16 -58.17
C ASN A 25 -38.86 -49.77 -59.51
N ALA A 26 -38.19 -48.88 -60.26
CA ALA A 26 -37.88 -49.14 -61.66
C ALA A 26 -36.67 -48.31 -62.14
N LEU A 27 -35.74 -49.05 -62.75
CA LEU A 27 -34.49 -48.70 -63.40
C LEU A 27 -34.62 -47.60 -64.46
N GLY A 28 -33.56 -46.81 -64.61
CA GLY A 28 -33.28 -46.00 -65.79
C GLY A 28 -31.87 -45.43 -65.71
N GLU A 29 -30.89 -46.17 -66.24
CA GLU A 29 -29.56 -45.63 -66.50
C GLU A 29 -29.68 -44.45 -67.47
N THR A 30 -29.24 -43.28 -67.03
CA THR A 30 -28.68 -42.27 -67.93
C THR A 30 -27.29 -41.95 -67.42
N VAL A 31 -26.29 -42.43 -68.16
CA VAL A 31 -24.93 -41.91 -68.13
C VAL A 31 -25.01 -40.44 -68.51
N GLY A 32 -24.96 -39.56 -67.51
CA GLY A 32 -24.81 -38.12 -67.62
C GLY A 32 -23.46 -37.72 -67.05
N THR A 33 -22.83 -36.76 -67.71
CA THR A 33 -21.52 -36.14 -67.48
C THR A 33 -21.07 -36.04 -66.01
N GLN A 34 -19.77 -36.26 -65.74
CA GLN A 34 -19.16 -35.70 -64.52
C GLN A 34 -19.35 -34.18 -64.57
N ASP A 35 -20.24 -33.66 -63.74
CA ASP A 35 -20.34 -32.22 -63.55
C ASP A 35 -19.03 -31.76 -62.90
N VAL A 36 -18.33 -30.87 -63.59
CA VAL A 36 -17.07 -30.32 -63.11
C VAL A 36 -17.42 -29.35 -61.98
N THR A 37 -17.22 -29.78 -60.73
CA THR A 37 -17.39 -28.92 -59.55
C THR A 37 -16.27 -27.88 -59.50
N VAL A 38 -16.62 -26.67 -59.09
CA VAL A 38 -15.70 -25.56 -58.84
C VAL A 38 -15.64 -25.29 -57.34
N CYS A 39 -14.53 -24.76 -56.85
CA CYS A 39 -14.49 -24.17 -55.52
C CYS A 39 -15.21 -22.84 -55.57
N CYS A 40 -16.35 -22.81 -54.91
CA CYS A 40 -17.19 -21.64 -54.83
C CYS A 40 -16.88 -20.81 -53.60
N GLU A 41 -16.59 -19.53 -53.81
CA GLU A 41 -16.39 -18.59 -52.72
C GLU A 41 -17.62 -18.50 -51.82
N LYS A 42 -18.80 -18.31 -52.42
CA LYS A 42 -20.09 -18.25 -51.73
C LYS A 42 -21.20 -18.87 -52.58
N THR A 43 -21.88 -19.84 -52.03
CA THR A 43 -23.02 -20.51 -52.68
C THR A 43 -24.28 -19.65 -52.62
N ASN A 44 -25.26 -19.96 -53.48
CA ASN A 44 -26.59 -19.35 -53.45
C ASN A 44 -27.34 -19.54 -52.10
N SER A 45 -26.95 -20.53 -51.30
CA SER A 45 -27.47 -20.76 -49.94
C SER A 45 -26.73 -19.98 -48.84
N GLY A 46 -25.72 -19.19 -49.21
CA GLY A 46 -24.94 -18.36 -48.28
C GLY A 46 -23.81 -19.10 -47.56
N LEU A 47 -23.54 -20.36 -47.91
CA LEU A 47 -22.38 -21.10 -47.41
C LEU A 47 -21.13 -20.69 -48.18
N TYR A 48 -20.02 -20.54 -47.48
CA TYR A 48 -18.74 -20.17 -48.08
C TYR A 48 -17.84 -21.38 -48.31
N CYS A 49 -16.96 -21.30 -49.32
CA CYS A 49 -15.94 -22.31 -49.59
C CYS A 49 -16.50 -23.72 -49.76
N GLN A 50 -17.44 -23.88 -50.68
CA GLN A 50 -18.07 -25.17 -50.99
C GLN A 50 -17.66 -25.65 -52.38
N ASP A 51 -17.37 -26.93 -52.50
CA ASP A 51 -17.19 -27.59 -53.79
C ASP A 51 -18.58 -27.88 -54.40
N VAL A 52 -19.02 -27.04 -55.33
CA VAL A 52 -20.35 -27.10 -55.96
C VAL A 52 -20.26 -26.87 -57.48
N PRO A 53 -21.30 -27.22 -58.27
CA PRO A 53 -21.42 -26.76 -59.65
C PRO A 53 -21.30 -25.23 -59.76
N GLU A 54 -20.73 -24.73 -60.85
CA GLU A 54 -20.50 -23.28 -61.05
C GLU A 54 -21.82 -22.46 -61.01
N GLU A 55 -22.93 -23.07 -61.41
CA GLU A 55 -24.27 -22.47 -61.35
C GLU A 55 -24.84 -22.31 -59.93
N ASP A 56 -24.30 -23.05 -58.96
CA ASP A 56 -24.69 -22.93 -57.55
C ASP A 56 -23.89 -21.84 -56.82
N CYS A 57 -22.92 -21.22 -57.48
CA CYS A 57 -22.27 -20.03 -56.99
C CYS A 57 -23.16 -18.80 -57.06
N SER A 58 -23.06 -17.98 -56.03
CA SER A 58 -23.81 -16.72 -55.98
C SER A 58 -23.29 -15.74 -57.03
N ASP A 59 -24.19 -14.98 -57.65
CA ASP A 59 -23.85 -13.92 -58.61
C ASP A 59 -22.91 -12.84 -58.03
N GLY A 60 -22.75 -12.81 -56.70
CA GLY A 60 -21.87 -11.89 -55.97
C GLY A 60 -20.54 -12.51 -55.54
N SER A 61 -20.20 -13.71 -56.01
CA SER A 61 -18.94 -14.37 -55.62
C SER A 61 -17.72 -13.76 -56.31
N GLU A 62 -16.67 -13.48 -55.53
CA GLU A 62 -15.36 -13.02 -56.00
C GLU A 62 -14.65 -14.07 -56.85
N PHE A 63 -14.91 -15.36 -56.60
CA PHE A 63 -14.38 -16.45 -57.41
C PHE A 63 -15.26 -17.71 -57.46
N ALA A 64 -15.11 -18.41 -58.58
CA ALA A 64 -15.50 -19.79 -58.81
C ALA A 64 -14.32 -20.48 -59.51
N LEU A 65 -13.44 -21.12 -58.73
CA LEU A 65 -12.17 -21.64 -59.25
C LEU A 65 -12.33 -23.10 -59.70
N PRO A 66 -11.79 -23.51 -60.86
CA PRO A 66 -11.87 -24.90 -61.34
C PRO A 66 -10.89 -25.83 -60.60
N THR A 67 -10.96 -25.84 -59.26
CA THR A 67 -10.17 -26.66 -58.34
C THR A 67 -11.02 -26.95 -57.10
N SER A 68 -10.54 -27.82 -56.20
CA SER A 68 -11.24 -28.06 -54.93
C SER A 68 -10.97 -26.94 -53.92
N CYS A 69 -11.93 -26.68 -53.03
CA CYS A 69 -11.76 -25.70 -51.95
C CYS A 69 -10.67 -26.09 -50.97
N ALA A 70 -10.41 -27.38 -50.79
CA ALA A 70 -9.27 -27.89 -50.02
C ALA A 70 -7.90 -27.55 -50.65
N SER A 71 -7.85 -27.20 -51.94
CA SER A 71 -6.63 -26.79 -52.65
C SER A 71 -6.55 -25.27 -52.87
N THR A 72 -7.50 -24.51 -52.31
CA THR A 72 -7.69 -23.08 -52.56
C THR A 72 -7.33 -22.30 -51.30
N THR A 73 -6.23 -21.56 -51.32
CA THR A 73 -5.70 -20.89 -50.12
C THR A 73 -6.72 -20.05 -49.34
N PRO A 74 -7.56 -19.18 -49.96
CA PRO A 74 -8.61 -18.45 -49.25
C PRO A 74 -9.62 -19.32 -48.48
N CYS A 75 -9.80 -20.57 -48.93
CA CYS A 75 -10.74 -21.53 -48.39
C CYS A 75 -10.12 -22.57 -47.46
N ASN A 76 -8.80 -22.50 -47.23
CA ASN A 76 -8.14 -23.41 -46.32
C ASN A 76 -8.69 -23.19 -44.90
N PRO A 77 -9.18 -24.24 -44.23
CA PRO A 77 -9.63 -24.13 -42.85
C PRO A 77 -8.41 -23.90 -41.94
N GLY A 78 -8.61 -23.05 -40.94
CA GLY A 78 -7.61 -22.78 -39.92
C GLY A 78 -8.26 -22.21 -38.66
N TYR A 79 -7.47 -21.51 -37.86
CA TYR A 79 -7.91 -20.84 -36.65
C TYR A 79 -8.11 -19.36 -36.91
N CYS A 80 -9.31 -18.88 -36.64
CA CYS A 80 -9.59 -17.46 -36.62
C CYS A 80 -9.64 -16.95 -35.18
N TYR A 81 -8.89 -15.89 -34.88
CA TYR A 81 -8.87 -15.32 -33.53
C TYR A 81 -8.90 -13.80 -33.52
N ASP A 82 -9.55 -13.26 -32.51
CA ASP A 82 -9.63 -11.83 -32.23
C ASP A 82 -8.75 -11.51 -31.02
N SER A 83 -7.70 -10.70 -31.23
CA SER A 83 -6.76 -10.31 -30.17
C SER A 83 -7.32 -9.28 -29.17
N VAL A 84 -8.49 -8.70 -29.45
CA VAL A 84 -9.20 -7.72 -28.62
C VAL A 84 -10.31 -8.38 -27.81
N GLU A 85 -11.14 -9.20 -28.45
CA GLU A 85 -12.23 -9.94 -27.78
C GLU A 85 -11.74 -11.20 -27.06
N GLY A 86 -10.61 -11.76 -27.51
CA GLY A 86 -10.05 -13.02 -27.01
C GLY A 86 -10.81 -14.26 -27.48
N THR A 87 -11.65 -14.13 -28.52
CA THR A 87 -12.40 -15.24 -29.11
C THR A 87 -11.56 -15.99 -30.12
N CYS A 88 -11.74 -17.32 -30.17
CA CYS A 88 -11.09 -18.19 -31.14
C CYS A 88 -12.11 -19.18 -31.71
N LEU A 89 -12.11 -19.30 -33.04
CA LEU A 89 -12.92 -20.24 -33.80
C LEU A 89 -12.00 -21.14 -34.61
N ASP A 90 -12.25 -22.44 -34.59
CA ASP A 90 -11.54 -23.42 -35.40
C ASP A 90 -12.31 -23.74 -36.69
N ASN A 91 -11.63 -24.36 -37.66
CA ASN A 91 -12.17 -24.71 -38.97
C ASN A 91 -12.77 -23.53 -39.75
N VAL A 92 -12.23 -22.33 -39.57
CA VAL A 92 -12.68 -21.13 -40.28
C VAL A 92 -11.82 -20.91 -41.53
N PRO A 93 -12.43 -20.75 -42.72
CA PRO A 93 -11.72 -20.36 -43.93
C PRO A 93 -10.96 -19.04 -43.75
N GLN A 94 -9.77 -18.95 -44.33
CA GLN A 94 -8.92 -17.76 -44.21
C GLN A 94 -9.66 -16.47 -44.56
N MET A 95 -10.42 -16.48 -45.66
CA MET A 95 -11.11 -15.28 -46.12
C MET A 95 -12.22 -14.81 -45.17
N ILE A 96 -12.98 -15.74 -44.60
CA ILE A 96 -14.07 -15.42 -43.66
C ILE A 96 -13.48 -14.80 -42.39
N CYS A 97 -12.36 -15.35 -41.92
CA CYS A 97 -11.70 -14.79 -40.77
C CYS A 97 -11.25 -13.35 -41.00
N THR A 98 -10.61 -13.09 -42.14
CA THR A 98 -10.09 -11.75 -42.44
C THR A 98 -11.19 -10.74 -42.77
N ASP A 99 -12.29 -11.16 -43.40
CA ASP A 99 -13.42 -10.28 -43.74
C ASP A 99 -14.17 -9.80 -42.49
N GLU A 100 -14.32 -10.67 -41.49
CA GLU A 100 -14.89 -10.34 -40.17
C GLU A 100 -13.88 -9.64 -39.23
N GLY A 101 -12.70 -9.24 -39.75
CA GLY A 101 -11.69 -8.49 -38.99
C GLY A 101 -10.85 -9.33 -38.02
N GLY A 102 -10.94 -10.65 -38.08
CA GLY A 102 -10.12 -11.59 -37.30
C GLY A 102 -8.73 -11.83 -37.90
N THR A 103 -7.83 -12.38 -37.09
CA THR A 103 -6.50 -12.84 -37.52
C THR A 103 -6.52 -14.33 -37.78
N TRP A 104 -6.09 -14.77 -38.96
CA TRP A 104 -6.09 -16.18 -39.35
C TRP A 104 -4.72 -16.84 -39.17
N SER A 105 -4.71 -18.11 -38.73
CA SER A 105 -3.51 -18.95 -38.63
C SER A 105 -3.81 -20.39 -39.06
N ALA A 106 -2.87 -21.01 -39.79
CA ALA A 106 -2.99 -22.41 -40.20
C ALA A 106 -2.86 -23.38 -39.02
N GLU A 107 -2.03 -23.05 -38.03
CA GLU A 107 -1.86 -23.83 -36.80
C GLU A 107 -2.49 -23.13 -35.61
N LYS A 108 -2.87 -23.87 -34.57
CA LYS A 108 -3.50 -23.31 -33.37
C LYS A 108 -2.54 -22.32 -32.69
N PRO A 109 -2.85 -21.02 -32.69
CA PRO A 109 -1.97 -20.04 -32.07
C PRO A 109 -2.09 -20.12 -30.54
N GLY A 110 -1.02 -19.76 -29.83
CA GLY A 110 -1.02 -19.74 -28.36
C GLY A 110 -2.10 -18.83 -27.75
N ALA A 111 -2.56 -17.82 -28.49
CA ALA A 111 -3.69 -16.96 -28.11
C ALA A 111 -5.02 -17.73 -27.97
N CYS A 112 -5.14 -18.89 -28.62
CA CYS A 112 -6.32 -19.76 -28.56
C CYS A 112 -6.19 -20.90 -27.55
N ASN A 113 -5.18 -20.88 -26.69
CA ASN A 113 -5.11 -21.80 -25.57
C ASN A 113 -6.16 -21.41 -24.53
N LEU A 114 -6.99 -22.39 -24.18
CA LEU A 114 -7.98 -22.26 -23.12
C LEU A 114 -7.33 -22.59 -21.78
N GLY A 115 -7.80 -21.91 -20.74
CA GLY A 115 -7.45 -22.16 -19.36
C GLY A 115 -8.62 -21.71 -18.48
N CYS A 116 -8.51 -21.96 -17.19
CA CYS A 116 -9.54 -21.56 -16.26
C CYS A 116 -9.39 -20.10 -15.84
N CYS A 117 -10.41 -19.28 -16.11
CA CYS A 117 -10.49 -17.90 -15.64
C CYS A 117 -11.37 -17.84 -14.40
N ILE A 118 -10.79 -17.52 -13.24
CA ILE A 118 -11.55 -17.33 -11.98
C ILE A 118 -12.02 -15.88 -11.89
N LEU A 119 -13.32 -15.69 -11.64
CA LEU A 119 -14.02 -14.41 -11.59
C LEU A 119 -14.82 -14.34 -10.28
N GLY A 120 -14.11 -14.18 -9.15
CA GLY A 120 -14.73 -14.25 -7.82
C GLY A 120 -15.12 -15.68 -7.46
N ASP A 121 -16.41 -15.93 -7.27
CA ASP A 121 -17.02 -17.23 -6.97
C ASP A 121 -17.41 -18.03 -8.24
N GLN A 122 -17.20 -17.45 -9.42
CA GLN A 122 -17.48 -18.06 -10.72
C GLN A 122 -16.19 -18.35 -11.49
N ALA A 123 -16.28 -19.24 -12.47
CA ALA A 123 -15.21 -19.42 -13.43
C ALA A 123 -15.72 -19.59 -14.85
N SER A 124 -14.86 -19.24 -15.79
CA SER A 124 -15.08 -19.38 -17.22
C SER A 124 -13.88 -20.08 -17.86
N PHE A 125 -14.13 -21.12 -18.65
CA PHE A 125 -13.08 -21.80 -19.41
C PHE A 125 -12.82 -21.04 -20.71
N ALA A 126 -11.83 -20.15 -20.68
CA ALA A 126 -11.63 -19.13 -21.71
C ALA A 126 -10.15 -18.88 -22.01
N THR A 127 -9.86 -18.14 -23.09
CA THR A 127 -8.50 -17.70 -23.40
C THR A 127 -8.02 -16.64 -22.38
N LEU A 128 -6.70 -16.45 -22.27
CA LEU A 128 -6.13 -15.42 -21.39
C LEU A 128 -6.62 -14.00 -21.73
N VAL A 129 -6.74 -13.67 -23.02
CA VAL A 129 -7.22 -12.36 -23.48
C VAL A 129 -8.68 -12.16 -23.05
N ARG A 130 -9.52 -13.18 -23.24
CA ARG A 130 -10.91 -13.15 -22.80
C ARG A 130 -11.01 -13.00 -21.29
N CYS A 131 -10.17 -13.71 -20.54
CA CYS A 131 -10.14 -13.63 -19.09
C CYS A 131 -9.81 -12.22 -18.61
N LYS A 132 -8.74 -11.59 -19.13
CA LYS A 132 -8.38 -10.20 -18.80
C LYS A 132 -9.53 -9.23 -19.03
N ARG A 133 -10.27 -9.40 -20.12
CA ARG A 133 -11.43 -8.57 -20.43
C ARG A 133 -12.57 -8.77 -19.44
N LEU A 134 -12.90 -10.02 -19.11
CA LEU A 134 -13.94 -10.34 -18.12
C LEU A 134 -13.55 -9.81 -16.73
N SER A 135 -12.33 -10.06 -16.27
CA SER A 135 -11.82 -9.55 -15.00
C SER A 135 -11.90 -8.02 -14.94
N ASN A 136 -11.43 -7.31 -15.98
CA ASN A 136 -11.55 -5.84 -16.05
C ASN A 136 -13.00 -5.36 -16.04
N PHE A 137 -13.91 -6.05 -16.73
CA PHE A 137 -15.33 -5.69 -16.75
C PHE A 137 -15.96 -5.78 -15.35
N TYR A 138 -15.55 -6.77 -14.56
CA TYR A 138 -16.01 -6.95 -13.18
C TYR A 138 -15.14 -6.23 -12.12
N SER A 139 -14.13 -5.45 -12.54
CA SER A 139 -13.16 -4.82 -11.64
C SER A 139 -12.42 -5.80 -10.73
N LEU A 140 -12.12 -7.00 -11.24
CA LEU A 140 -11.39 -8.06 -10.56
C LEU A 140 -9.96 -8.17 -11.09
N GLU A 141 -9.04 -8.68 -10.27
CA GLU A 141 -7.73 -9.09 -10.75
C GLU A 141 -7.83 -10.28 -11.72
N THR A 142 -6.95 -10.33 -12.72
CA THR A 142 -6.95 -11.44 -13.69
C THR A 142 -6.34 -12.69 -13.05
N ASN A 143 -7.17 -13.70 -12.82
CA ASN A 143 -6.75 -15.02 -12.35
C ASN A 143 -7.00 -16.07 -13.45
N TRP A 144 -5.95 -16.45 -14.19
CA TRP A 144 -6.03 -17.39 -15.30
C TRP A 144 -5.05 -18.55 -15.15
N ASN A 145 -5.56 -19.78 -15.14
CA ASN A 145 -4.78 -21.00 -14.92
C ASN A 145 -4.84 -21.94 -16.13
N SER A 146 -3.72 -22.05 -16.86
CA SER A 146 -3.58 -22.97 -18.00
C SER A 146 -3.44 -24.45 -17.63
N GLY A 147 -3.22 -24.77 -16.35
CA GLY A 147 -3.07 -26.15 -15.88
C GLY A 147 -4.39 -26.91 -15.79
N ILE A 148 -5.52 -26.19 -15.79
CA ILE A 148 -6.86 -26.78 -15.79
C ILE A 148 -7.29 -27.01 -17.23
N ALA A 149 -7.45 -28.26 -17.63
CA ALA A 149 -7.58 -28.65 -19.04
C ALA A 149 -9.03 -28.74 -19.55
N ASN A 150 -10.04 -28.61 -18.68
CA ASN A 150 -11.44 -28.70 -19.08
C ASN A 150 -12.35 -27.80 -18.25
N GLU A 151 -13.53 -27.53 -18.79
CA GLU A 151 -14.53 -26.63 -18.21
C GLU A 151 -15.09 -27.12 -16.87
N VAL A 152 -15.28 -28.42 -16.71
CA VAL A 152 -15.79 -29.00 -15.45
C VAL A 152 -14.83 -28.75 -14.29
N MET A 153 -13.55 -29.06 -14.49
CA MET A 153 -12.49 -28.80 -13.51
C MET A 153 -12.32 -27.29 -13.25
N CYS A 154 -12.62 -26.45 -14.24
CA CYS A 154 -12.56 -25.01 -14.07
C CYS A 154 -13.68 -24.48 -13.17
N ILE A 155 -14.91 -24.95 -13.38
CA ILE A 155 -16.05 -24.61 -12.51
C ILE A 155 -15.81 -25.10 -11.08
N LEU A 156 -15.25 -26.30 -10.92
CA LEU A 156 -14.89 -26.84 -9.60
C LEU A 156 -13.78 -26.03 -8.92
N ALA A 157 -12.80 -25.54 -9.68
CA ALA A 157 -11.74 -24.68 -9.14
C ALA A 157 -12.24 -23.31 -8.67
N ALA A 158 -13.34 -22.79 -9.22
CA ALA A 158 -13.96 -21.56 -8.72
C ALA A 158 -14.62 -21.75 -7.35
N ARG A 159 -15.13 -22.96 -7.11
CA ARG A 159 -15.91 -23.32 -5.92
C ARG A 159 -15.08 -23.98 -4.83
N SER A 160 -13.79 -24.19 -5.05
CA SER A 160 -12.92 -24.90 -4.09
C SER A 160 -12.85 -24.21 -2.73
N ASP A 161 -12.93 -22.87 -2.73
CA ASP A 161 -12.74 -22.02 -1.56
C ASP A 161 -14.08 -21.61 -0.93
N GLU A 162 -15.20 -22.04 -1.53
CA GLU A 162 -16.52 -21.81 -0.97
C GLU A 162 -16.62 -22.47 0.40
N LYS A 163 -17.04 -21.69 1.40
CA LYS A 163 -17.16 -22.15 2.79
C LYS A 163 -18.55 -22.72 3.06
N GLY A 164 -18.59 -23.73 3.92
CA GLY A 164 -19.83 -24.36 4.33
C GLY A 164 -19.62 -25.43 5.38
N ALA A 165 -20.71 -26.00 5.86
CA ALA A 165 -20.73 -27.11 6.79
C ALA A 165 -20.39 -28.40 6.03
N CYS A 166 -19.33 -29.09 6.44
CA CYS A 166 -19.03 -30.44 6.02
C CYS A 166 -19.57 -31.40 7.09
N VAL A 167 -20.63 -32.11 6.76
CA VAL A 167 -21.38 -32.99 7.65
C VAL A 167 -20.95 -34.42 7.42
N PHE A 168 -20.68 -35.14 8.51
CA PHE A 168 -20.25 -36.55 8.50
C PHE A 168 -21.24 -37.38 9.31
N GLU A 169 -21.81 -38.40 8.68
CA GLU A 169 -22.74 -39.35 9.29
C GLU A 169 -22.03 -40.69 9.50
N HIS A 170 -21.87 -41.13 10.75
CA HIS A 170 -21.29 -42.42 11.06
C HIS A 170 -21.93 -43.07 12.29
N GLU A 171 -22.35 -44.34 12.17
CA GLU A 171 -22.85 -45.16 13.29
C GLU A 171 -23.84 -44.42 14.23
N PHE A 172 -24.82 -43.72 13.65
CA PHE A 172 -25.86 -42.95 14.35
C PHE A 172 -25.41 -41.65 15.03
N GLU A 173 -24.20 -41.16 14.74
CA GLU A 173 -23.75 -39.82 15.13
C GLU A 173 -23.49 -38.95 13.88
N THR A 174 -24.05 -37.74 13.89
CA THR A 174 -23.85 -36.73 12.85
C THR A 174 -22.94 -35.64 13.39
N THR A 175 -21.72 -35.55 12.85
CA THR A 175 -20.71 -34.55 13.25
C THR A 175 -20.50 -33.53 12.14
N CYS A 176 -19.92 -32.37 12.46
CA CYS A 176 -19.69 -31.34 11.45
C CYS A 176 -18.39 -30.55 11.65
N LYS A 177 -17.79 -30.17 10.53
CA LYS A 177 -16.64 -29.28 10.46
C LYS A 177 -16.92 -28.13 9.51
N LEU A 178 -16.72 -26.88 9.95
CA LEU A 178 -16.80 -25.74 9.04
C LEU A 178 -15.48 -25.65 8.25
N THR A 179 -15.59 -25.76 6.94
CA THR A 179 -14.41 -25.90 6.06
C THR A 179 -14.75 -25.42 4.65
N THR A 180 -13.80 -25.51 3.73
CA THR A 180 -14.05 -25.24 2.32
C THR A 180 -14.57 -26.48 1.62
N ARG A 181 -15.24 -26.29 0.48
CA ARG A 181 -15.68 -27.41 -0.38
C ARG A 181 -14.54 -28.35 -0.72
N SER A 182 -13.37 -27.80 -1.07
CA SER A 182 -12.22 -28.61 -1.46
C SER A 182 -11.66 -29.44 -0.31
N GLU A 183 -11.55 -28.85 0.88
CA GLU A 183 -11.12 -29.56 2.08
C GLU A 183 -12.10 -30.66 2.50
N CYS A 184 -13.42 -30.39 2.44
CA CYS A 184 -14.46 -31.38 2.71
C CYS A 184 -14.35 -32.59 1.76
N THR A 185 -14.00 -32.35 0.49
CA THR A 185 -13.81 -33.42 -0.51
C THR A 185 -12.49 -34.18 -0.35
N ALA A 186 -11.45 -33.53 0.17
CA ALA A 186 -10.13 -34.15 0.33
C ALA A 186 -10.10 -35.18 1.47
N ASP A 187 -10.88 -34.95 2.53
CA ASP A 187 -10.94 -35.84 3.71
C ASP A 187 -11.57 -37.22 3.38
N VAL A 188 -12.35 -37.33 2.28
CA VAL A 188 -12.91 -38.59 1.77
C VAL A 188 -11.84 -39.49 1.12
N GLY A 189 -10.77 -38.89 0.56
CA GLY A 189 -9.74 -39.61 -0.21
C GLY A 189 -8.72 -40.40 0.63
N ALA A 190 -8.69 -40.21 1.95
CA ALA A 190 -7.69 -40.83 2.83
C ALA A 190 -8.19 -42.11 3.54
N GLY A 191 -9.47 -42.48 3.40
CA GLY A 191 -10.12 -43.52 4.20
C GLY A 191 -10.54 -44.81 3.49
N SER A 192 -10.47 -44.90 2.16
CA SER A 192 -10.96 -46.09 1.44
C SER A 192 -9.84 -46.86 0.73
N VAL A 193 -9.07 -47.60 1.53
CA VAL A 193 -8.42 -48.85 1.08
C VAL A 193 -9.02 -49.97 1.91
N VAL A 194 -10.23 -50.39 1.54
CA VAL A 194 -10.74 -51.71 1.94
C VAL A 194 -10.43 -52.66 0.78
N GLY A 195 -9.73 -53.73 1.16
CA GLY A 195 -9.06 -54.65 0.25
C GLY A 195 -9.96 -55.34 -0.75
N ASP A 196 -9.38 -55.52 -1.92
CA ASP A 196 -9.67 -56.57 -2.88
C ASP A 196 -9.70 -57.94 -2.17
N THR A 197 -10.90 -58.46 -1.94
CA THR A 197 -11.13 -59.91 -1.88
C THR A 197 -12.28 -60.24 -2.80
N THR A 198 -11.92 -60.85 -3.92
CA THR A 198 -12.78 -61.69 -4.76
C THR A 198 -13.48 -62.75 -3.91
N GLU A 199 -14.80 -62.68 -3.77
CA GLU A 199 -15.63 -63.87 -3.55
C GLU A 199 -16.93 -63.76 -4.35
N GLU A 200 -17.42 -64.94 -4.71
CA GLU A 200 -18.29 -65.23 -5.83
C GLU A 200 -19.75 -64.85 -5.59
N ILE A 201 -20.44 -64.64 -6.71
CA ILE A 201 -21.88 -64.41 -6.81
C ILE A 201 -22.60 -65.68 -6.34
N ASP A 202 -23.39 -65.56 -5.28
CA ASP A 202 -24.51 -66.46 -5.02
C ASP A 202 -25.80 -65.63 -4.97
N ASP A 203 -26.73 -66.02 -5.84
CA ASP A 203 -28.09 -65.52 -5.94
C ASP A 203 -28.89 -65.83 -4.66
N ASP A 204 -29.49 -64.82 -4.03
CA ASP A 204 -30.69 -65.04 -3.21
C ASP A 204 -31.66 -63.86 -3.28
N GLU A 205 -32.91 -64.18 -3.63
CA GLU A 205 -34.06 -63.27 -3.68
C GLU A 205 -34.67 -63.14 -2.28
N GLY A 206 -34.90 -61.91 -1.78
CA GLY A 206 -35.76 -61.72 -0.60
C GLY A 206 -35.80 -60.34 0.04
N GLY A 207 -36.79 -59.54 -0.38
CA GLY A 207 -37.72 -58.73 0.44
C GLY A 207 -37.29 -57.81 1.61
N ASP A 208 -37.89 -56.62 1.59
CA ASP A 208 -38.21 -55.70 2.72
C ASP A 208 -37.01 -54.88 3.27
N GLU A 209 -37.06 -53.59 3.62
CA GLU A 209 -38.15 -52.64 3.93
C GLU A 209 -37.75 -51.24 3.38
N GLY A 210 -38.72 -50.34 3.23
CA GLY A 210 -38.48 -48.98 2.76
C GLY A 210 -37.61 -48.16 3.72
N GLU A 211 -36.43 -47.77 3.25
CA GLU A 211 -35.57 -46.76 3.87
C GLU A 211 -36.17 -45.38 3.59
N GLU A 212 -36.65 -44.70 4.64
CA GLU A 212 -37.01 -43.28 4.58
C GLU A 212 -35.72 -42.49 4.33
N VAL A 213 -35.51 -42.11 3.07
CA VAL A 213 -34.51 -41.08 2.70
C VAL A 213 -34.98 -39.78 3.34
N LEU A 214 -34.39 -39.41 4.48
CA LEU A 214 -34.48 -38.07 5.04
C LEU A 214 -34.03 -37.09 3.95
N GLU A 215 -34.97 -36.28 3.46
CA GLU A 215 -34.68 -35.25 2.46
C GLU A 215 -33.63 -34.31 3.05
N SER A 216 -32.42 -34.39 2.49
CA SER A 216 -31.32 -33.49 2.83
C SER A 216 -31.80 -32.04 2.72
N PRO A 217 -31.41 -31.14 3.65
CA PRO A 217 -31.73 -29.72 3.54
C PRO A 217 -31.37 -29.18 2.15
N GLU A 218 -32.26 -28.38 1.57
CA GLU A 218 -32.17 -27.91 0.19
C GLU A 218 -30.81 -27.22 -0.05
N GLY A 219 -29.93 -27.86 -0.83
CA GLY A 219 -28.64 -27.26 -1.25
C GLY A 219 -27.37 -27.99 -0.79
N CYS A 220 -27.46 -28.93 0.14
CA CYS A 220 -26.33 -29.79 0.50
C CYS A 220 -26.00 -30.80 -0.62
N GLN A 221 -24.71 -31.06 -0.83
CA GLN A 221 -24.21 -31.92 -1.89
C GLN A 221 -23.44 -33.10 -1.30
N GLU A 222 -23.82 -34.33 -1.67
CA GLU A 222 -23.09 -35.54 -1.32
C GLU A 222 -21.68 -35.50 -1.94
N VAL A 223 -20.69 -35.81 -1.11
CA VAL A 223 -19.27 -35.73 -1.47
C VAL A 223 -18.68 -37.12 -1.74
N ASN A 224 -19.32 -38.16 -1.23
CA ASN A 224 -18.95 -39.56 -1.38
C ASN A 224 -20.12 -40.42 -1.89
N THR A 225 -19.81 -41.65 -2.31
CA THR A 225 -20.75 -42.54 -2.99
C THR A 225 -21.80 -43.18 -2.07
N ASP A 226 -21.51 -43.26 -0.78
CA ASP A 226 -22.39 -43.80 0.27
C ASP A 226 -23.19 -42.71 0.99
N GLY A 227 -23.09 -41.44 0.56
CA GLY A 227 -23.86 -40.32 1.11
C GLY A 227 -23.51 -39.91 2.55
N SER A 228 -22.54 -40.57 3.18
CA SER A 228 -22.15 -40.32 4.58
C SER A 228 -21.38 -39.02 4.80
N VAL A 229 -20.97 -38.32 3.73
CA VAL A 229 -20.35 -36.99 3.79
C VAL A 229 -21.10 -36.02 2.87
N LYS A 230 -21.60 -34.93 3.45
CA LYS A 230 -22.37 -33.89 2.74
C LYS A 230 -21.73 -32.52 2.95
N PHE A 231 -21.56 -31.75 1.87
CA PHE A 231 -21.12 -30.36 1.95
C PHE A 231 -22.31 -29.42 1.72
N CYS A 232 -22.58 -28.57 2.69
CA CYS A 232 -23.67 -27.60 2.71
C CYS A 232 -23.11 -26.18 2.55
N PRO A 233 -23.04 -25.63 1.32
CA PRO A 233 -22.43 -24.33 1.06
C PRO A 233 -23.18 -23.21 1.79
N GLY A 234 -22.45 -22.27 2.39
CA GLY A 234 -23.03 -21.12 3.08
C GLY A 234 -23.67 -21.43 4.44
N MET A 235 -23.76 -22.69 4.86
CA MET A 235 -24.30 -23.07 6.17
C MET A 235 -23.21 -23.18 7.23
N LEU A 236 -23.58 -22.92 8.48
CA LEU A 236 -22.76 -23.16 9.66
C LEU A 236 -23.07 -24.54 10.25
N CYS A 237 -22.11 -25.17 10.91
CA CYS A 237 -22.32 -26.45 11.58
C CYS A 237 -23.38 -26.41 12.70
N SER A 238 -23.64 -25.22 13.24
CA SER A 238 -24.64 -24.99 14.28
C SER A 238 -26.08 -24.87 13.76
N ALA A 239 -26.29 -25.03 12.45
CA ALA A 239 -27.63 -25.06 11.86
C ALA A 239 -28.41 -26.29 12.34
N GLU A 240 -29.58 -26.06 12.96
CA GLU A 240 -30.43 -27.13 13.50
C GLU A 240 -30.91 -28.09 12.40
N GLU A 241 -31.14 -27.59 11.20
CA GLU A 241 -31.57 -28.35 10.02
C GLU A 241 -30.55 -29.40 9.54
N LEU A 242 -29.28 -29.28 9.96
CA LEU A 242 -28.25 -30.26 9.62
C LEU A 242 -28.24 -31.46 10.58
N GLU A 243 -29.01 -31.41 11.67
CA GLU A 243 -29.10 -32.46 12.69
C GLU A 243 -27.74 -32.93 13.24
N THR A 244 -26.75 -32.04 13.25
CA THR A 244 -25.41 -32.34 13.78
C THR A 244 -25.39 -32.24 15.30
N ASN A 245 -24.35 -32.78 15.93
CA ASN A 245 -24.08 -32.60 17.35
C ASN A 245 -23.53 -31.19 17.71
N CYS A 246 -23.43 -30.28 16.74
CA CYS A 246 -22.93 -28.92 16.92
C CYS A 246 -24.09 -27.93 17.09
N GLY A 247 -23.99 -27.05 18.07
CA GLY A 247 -25.01 -26.04 18.35
C GLY A 247 -24.42 -24.69 18.78
N PRO A 248 -25.26 -23.67 18.93
CA PRO A 248 -24.85 -22.35 19.40
C PRO A 248 -24.13 -22.40 20.74
N SER A 249 -23.09 -21.58 20.90
CA SER A 249 -22.37 -21.44 22.17
C SER A 249 -22.12 -19.96 22.52
N ARG A 250 -21.63 -19.71 23.74
CA ARG A 250 -21.23 -18.37 24.21
C ARG A 250 -19.73 -18.12 24.08
N GLU A 251 -18.98 -19.06 23.54
CA GLU A 251 -17.54 -18.93 23.37
C GLU A 251 -17.21 -18.06 22.17
N THR A 252 -16.08 -17.36 22.24
CA THR A 252 -15.58 -16.50 21.18
C THR A 252 -14.08 -16.70 20.98
N SER A 253 -13.60 -16.53 19.75
CA SER A 253 -12.19 -16.71 19.41
C SER A 253 -11.71 -15.70 18.35
N CYS A 254 -10.39 -15.54 18.29
CA CYS A 254 -9.68 -14.85 17.22
C CYS A 254 -9.15 -15.86 16.22
N LEU A 255 -9.41 -15.63 14.93
CA LEU A 255 -8.91 -16.50 13.86
C LEU A 255 -7.61 -15.94 13.28
N ALA A 256 -6.67 -16.83 12.94
CA ALA A 256 -5.41 -16.42 12.32
C ALA A 256 -5.66 -15.69 10.99
N GLY A 257 -5.02 -14.52 10.82
CA GLY A 257 -5.17 -13.68 9.62
C GLY A 257 -6.54 -12.98 9.51
N ARG A 258 -7.35 -12.99 10.57
CA ARG A 258 -8.61 -12.24 10.65
C ARG A 258 -8.52 -11.23 11.77
N GLU A 259 -9.17 -10.08 11.57
CA GLU A 259 -9.19 -9.01 12.56
C GLU A 259 -10.39 -9.11 13.49
N GLU A 260 -11.45 -9.82 13.09
CA GLU A 260 -12.72 -9.93 13.80
C GLU A 260 -12.71 -10.99 14.91
N VAL A 261 -13.60 -10.80 15.89
CA VAL A 261 -13.95 -11.81 16.89
C VAL A 261 -15.08 -12.66 16.34
N TYR A 262 -14.95 -13.98 16.40
CA TYR A 262 -15.98 -14.92 15.95
C TYR A 262 -16.60 -15.64 17.14
N PHE A 263 -17.91 -15.90 17.06
CA PHE A 263 -18.52 -16.93 17.88
C PHE A 263 -17.89 -18.30 17.56
N VAL A 264 -17.95 -19.21 18.52
CA VAL A 264 -17.53 -20.61 18.36
C VAL A 264 -18.73 -21.49 18.68
N ASP A 265 -19.01 -22.51 17.87
CA ASP A 265 -20.06 -23.50 18.17
C ASP A 265 -19.61 -24.51 19.25
N THR A 266 -20.50 -25.39 19.71
CA THR A 266 -20.16 -26.40 20.72
C THR A 266 -19.15 -27.46 20.27
N CYS A 267 -18.86 -27.54 18.96
CA CYS A 267 -17.87 -28.44 18.38
C CYS A 267 -16.50 -27.76 18.16
N GLY A 268 -16.39 -26.47 18.45
CA GLY A 268 -15.16 -25.70 18.24
C GLY A 268 -15.03 -25.08 16.85
N ASN A 269 -16.05 -25.15 16.00
CA ASN A 269 -16.00 -24.48 14.70
C ASN A 269 -16.24 -22.97 14.86
N PRO A 270 -15.53 -22.12 14.11
CA PRO A 270 -15.87 -20.71 14.04
C PRO A 270 -17.25 -20.54 13.40
N ALA A 271 -18.11 -19.73 14.01
CA ALA A 271 -19.39 -19.32 13.48
C ALA A 271 -19.28 -17.90 12.89
N ASN A 272 -20.35 -17.11 12.97
CA ASN A 272 -20.34 -15.73 12.51
C ASN A 272 -19.59 -14.79 13.48
N ILE A 273 -19.30 -13.57 12.98
CA ILE A 273 -18.72 -12.50 13.79
C ILE A 273 -19.56 -12.31 15.06
N TYR A 274 -18.91 -12.12 16.19
CA TYR A 274 -19.56 -11.94 17.47
C TYR A 274 -20.49 -10.72 17.46
N ASP A 275 -21.79 -10.96 17.58
CA ASP A 275 -22.82 -9.96 17.85
C ASP A 275 -23.64 -10.44 19.04
N GLY A 276 -23.46 -9.80 20.20
CA GLY A 276 -24.13 -10.17 21.44
C GLY A 276 -25.67 -10.12 21.35
N GLY A 277 -26.22 -9.32 20.43
CA GLY A 277 -27.66 -9.27 20.16
C GLY A 277 -28.19 -10.46 19.37
N LYS A 278 -27.31 -11.27 18.75
CA LYS A 278 -27.65 -12.41 17.89
C LYS A 278 -27.46 -13.77 18.56
N ILE A 279 -27.13 -13.81 19.85
CA ILE A 279 -26.85 -15.05 20.57
C ILE A 279 -28.00 -16.08 20.51
N ASN A 280 -29.26 -15.63 20.44
CA ASN A 280 -30.44 -16.49 20.32
C ASN A 280 -31.14 -16.33 18.94
N ASN A 281 -30.39 -16.03 17.88
CA ASN A 281 -30.94 -15.87 16.54
C ASN A 281 -30.61 -17.08 15.67
N ASP A 282 -31.62 -17.91 15.39
CA ASP A 282 -31.45 -19.19 14.69
C ASP A 282 -30.87 -19.00 13.28
N GLU A 283 -31.31 -17.99 12.54
CA GLU A 283 -30.79 -17.68 11.20
C GLU A 283 -29.29 -17.31 11.23
N TYR A 284 -28.87 -16.54 12.25
CA TYR A 284 -27.48 -16.14 12.45
C TYR A 284 -26.56 -17.30 12.87
N TRP A 285 -27.13 -18.36 13.44
CA TRP A 285 -26.40 -19.59 13.74
C TRP A 285 -26.51 -20.64 12.65
N SER A 286 -27.39 -20.44 11.66
CA SER A 286 -27.60 -21.40 10.56
C SER A 286 -26.80 -21.05 9.31
N TYR A 287 -26.64 -19.77 9.00
CA TYR A 287 -26.03 -19.31 7.74
C TYR A 287 -24.82 -18.43 7.99
N ILE A 288 -23.79 -18.58 7.16
CA ILE A 288 -22.62 -17.68 7.13
C ILE A 288 -23.11 -16.27 6.75
N LYS A 289 -22.71 -15.27 7.53
CA LYS A 289 -23.06 -13.86 7.34
C LYS A 289 -21.85 -13.05 6.96
N ASP A 290 -22.07 -12.10 6.06
CA ASP A 290 -21.04 -11.12 5.71
C ASP A 290 -20.81 -10.12 6.84
N LYS A 291 -19.64 -9.48 6.82
CA LYS A 291 -19.26 -8.44 7.80
C LYS A 291 -20.31 -7.33 7.92
N SER A 292 -20.97 -6.97 6.82
CA SER A 292 -22.05 -5.97 6.78
C SER A 292 -23.36 -6.41 7.43
N GLU A 293 -23.58 -7.72 7.58
CA GLU A 293 -24.79 -8.29 8.16
C GLU A 293 -24.67 -8.57 9.67
N SER A 294 -23.47 -8.39 10.22
CA SER A 294 -23.18 -8.45 11.66
C SER A 294 -23.45 -7.09 12.33
N CYS A 295 -22.73 -6.78 13.42
CA CYS A 295 -22.88 -5.53 14.16
C CYS A 295 -21.98 -4.42 13.60
N SER A 296 -22.49 -3.19 13.50
CA SER A 296 -21.70 -1.95 13.30
C SER A 296 -20.50 -2.03 12.32
N PRO A 297 -20.71 -2.40 11.04
CA PRO A 297 -19.61 -2.63 10.08
C PRO A 297 -18.77 -1.40 9.73
N ASP A 298 -19.33 -0.20 9.92
CA ASP A 298 -18.66 1.07 9.58
C ASP A 298 -17.84 1.66 10.74
N GLN A 299 -17.63 0.89 11.82
CA GLN A 299 -16.94 1.35 13.03
C GLN A 299 -15.76 0.45 13.40
N GLY A 300 -14.84 0.97 14.21
CA GLY A 300 -13.77 0.15 14.79
C GLY A 300 -14.27 -0.81 15.86
N ASN A 301 -15.39 -0.53 16.54
CA ASN A 301 -15.92 -1.38 17.63
C ASN A 301 -14.91 -1.67 18.75
N ALA A 302 -13.91 -0.79 18.91
CA ALA A 302 -12.87 -0.91 19.91
C ALA A 302 -13.48 -1.00 21.32
N ASN A 303 -13.08 -2.02 22.07
CA ASN A 303 -13.55 -2.38 23.40
C ASN A 303 -15.07 -2.55 23.52
N SER A 304 -15.77 -2.84 22.42
CA SER A 304 -17.21 -3.08 22.45
C SER A 304 -17.55 -4.38 23.18
N GLN A 305 -18.49 -4.33 24.11
CA GLN A 305 -18.90 -5.51 24.88
C GLN A 305 -19.73 -6.49 24.03
N SER A 306 -20.42 -6.00 22.99
CA SER A 306 -21.41 -6.77 22.25
C SER A 306 -21.11 -6.87 20.76
N CYS A 307 -19.98 -6.33 20.29
CA CYS A 307 -19.65 -6.35 18.87
C CYS A 307 -18.20 -6.74 18.63
N GLY A 308 -18.03 -7.82 17.88
CA GLY A 308 -16.76 -8.41 17.44
C GLY A 308 -16.34 -8.00 16.05
N ASN A 309 -17.05 -7.07 15.43
CA ASN A 309 -16.80 -6.61 14.07
C ASN A 309 -15.63 -5.62 14.04
N CYS A 310 -14.42 -6.11 14.33
CA CYS A 310 -13.25 -5.28 14.45
C CYS A 310 -12.81 -4.71 13.09
N ASN A 311 -12.04 -3.62 13.12
CA ASN A 311 -11.52 -3.00 11.93
C ASN A 311 -10.15 -2.38 12.25
N TYR A 312 -9.10 -2.95 11.67
CA TYR A 312 -7.73 -2.56 11.93
C TYR A 312 -7.43 -1.11 11.53
N LEU A 313 -7.96 -0.68 10.38
CA LEU A 313 -7.80 0.68 9.87
C LEU A 313 -8.52 1.71 10.75
N LEU A 314 -9.56 1.31 11.47
CA LEU A 314 -10.27 2.13 12.45
C LEU A 314 -9.77 1.92 13.88
N GLY A 315 -8.63 1.24 14.05
CA GLY A 315 -7.92 1.13 15.32
C GLY A 315 -8.42 0.03 16.24
N SER A 316 -8.88 -1.12 15.72
CA SER A 316 -9.17 -2.29 16.55
C SER A 316 -8.75 -3.62 15.93
N TYR A 317 -8.46 -4.60 16.78
CA TYR A 317 -8.14 -5.96 16.32
C TYR A 317 -8.54 -6.99 17.37
N CYS A 318 -8.90 -8.19 16.94
CA CYS A 318 -9.28 -9.27 17.84
C CYS A 318 -8.14 -9.61 18.81
N SER A 319 -8.45 -9.59 20.10
CA SER A 319 -7.55 -10.07 21.15
C SER A 319 -8.35 -10.80 22.22
N VAL A 320 -7.74 -11.82 22.81
CA VAL A 320 -8.22 -12.38 24.08
C VAL A 320 -8.07 -11.31 25.17
N VAL A 321 -9.07 -11.16 26.02
CA VAL A 321 -9.09 -10.20 27.12
C VAL A 321 -7.98 -10.57 28.11
N ASN A 322 -7.03 -9.66 28.27
CA ASN A 322 -5.91 -9.78 29.20
C ASN A 322 -5.83 -8.59 30.17
N SER A 323 -6.77 -7.65 30.09
CA SER A 323 -6.80 -6.42 30.89
C SER A 323 -8.18 -6.15 31.51
N GLU A 324 -8.21 -5.43 32.63
CA GLU A 324 -9.44 -5.03 33.35
C GLU A 324 -10.25 -3.91 32.66
N THR A 325 -9.81 -3.42 31.50
CA THR A 325 -10.33 -2.20 30.86
C THR A 325 -11.65 -2.40 30.12
N ALA A 326 -11.92 -3.60 29.59
CA ALA A 326 -13.19 -3.94 28.95
C ALA A 326 -13.38 -5.46 28.90
N SER A 327 -14.62 -5.91 29.03
CA SER A 327 -14.98 -7.33 28.96
C SER A 327 -16.18 -7.54 28.02
N PRO A 328 -16.14 -8.53 27.12
CA PRO A 328 -17.28 -8.85 26.28
C PRO A 328 -18.43 -9.42 27.12
N THR A 329 -19.65 -9.31 26.59
CA THR A 329 -20.85 -9.92 27.20
C THR A 329 -20.77 -11.45 27.17
N TYR A 330 -20.19 -12.02 26.11
CA TYR A 330 -19.98 -13.45 25.95
C TYR A 330 -18.55 -13.75 25.48
N GLY A 331 -18.02 -14.89 25.91
CA GLY A 331 -16.69 -15.38 25.55
C GLY A 331 -15.56 -14.56 26.18
N GLU A 332 -14.37 -14.70 25.60
CA GLU A 332 -13.13 -14.12 26.14
C GLU A 332 -12.38 -13.26 25.13
N SER A 333 -12.93 -13.07 23.93
CA SER A 333 -12.31 -12.28 22.85
C SER A 333 -13.05 -10.96 22.63
N ILE A 334 -12.31 -9.89 22.33
CA ILE A 334 -12.84 -8.54 22.08
C ILE A 334 -12.06 -7.83 20.98
N CYS A 335 -12.68 -6.86 20.32
CA CYS A 335 -11.96 -5.90 19.47
C CYS A 335 -11.13 -4.97 20.36
N LYS A 336 -9.86 -5.29 20.60
CA LYS A 336 -8.97 -4.46 21.43
C LYS A 336 -8.71 -3.11 20.76
N ASP A 337 -8.79 -2.02 21.52
CA ASP A 337 -8.38 -0.68 21.05
C ASP A 337 -6.87 -0.65 20.76
N LEU A 338 -6.49 -0.26 19.54
CA LEU A 338 -5.11 -0.09 19.07
C LEU A 338 -4.64 1.36 19.11
N ASN A 339 -5.52 2.30 19.45
CA ASN A 339 -5.17 3.70 19.56
C ASN A 339 -4.32 3.94 20.81
N CYS A 340 -3.37 4.88 20.74
CA CYS A 340 -2.47 5.19 21.83
C CYS A 340 -3.16 6.15 22.81
N PRO A 341 -3.22 5.82 24.11
CA PRO A 341 -3.84 6.68 25.10
C PRO A 341 -3.07 7.99 25.26
N ALA A 342 -3.75 9.01 25.78
CA ALA A 342 -3.11 10.27 26.14
C ALA A 342 -1.98 10.04 27.16
N SER A 343 -0.77 10.44 26.79
CA SER A 343 0.45 10.36 27.59
C SER A 343 1.36 11.54 27.27
N GLU A 344 2.47 11.68 28.00
CA GLU A 344 3.51 12.67 27.67
C GLU A 344 4.05 12.45 26.25
N GLU A 345 4.27 11.19 25.85
CA GLU A 345 4.80 10.81 24.54
C GLU A 345 3.85 11.14 23.38
N THR A 346 2.54 11.15 23.64
CA THR A 346 1.53 11.53 22.64
C THR A 346 1.19 13.02 22.63
N GLY A 347 1.84 13.82 23.48
CA GLY A 347 1.57 15.25 23.65
C GLY A 347 0.33 15.55 24.49
N GLY A 348 -0.09 14.61 25.35
CA GLY A 348 -1.26 14.75 26.23
C GLY A 348 -2.59 14.43 25.56
N GLU A 349 -2.58 13.96 24.31
CA GLU A 349 -3.79 13.67 23.53
C GLU A 349 -3.82 12.20 23.09
N LYS A 350 -5.02 11.64 22.88
CA LYS A 350 -5.16 10.30 22.30
C LYS A 350 -4.72 10.35 20.83
N ARG A 351 -3.91 9.39 20.40
CA ARG A 351 -3.49 9.25 18.99
C ARG A 351 -4.14 8.03 18.38
N LEU A 352 -4.62 8.16 17.15
CA LEU A 352 -5.22 7.06 16.41
C LEU A 352 -4.13 6.06 15.98
N HIS A 353 -4.51 4.79 15.87
CA HIS A 353 -3.63 3.75 15.36
C HIS A 353 -3.13 4.12 13.96
N GLY A 354 -1.81 4.07 13.77
CA GLY A 354 -1.13 4.46 12.54
C GLY A 354 -0.74 5.93 12.45
N GLU A 355 -1.22 6.81 13.35
CA GLU A 355 -0.78 8.21 13.36
C GLU A 355 0.71 8.30 13.67
N SER A 356 1.36 9.28 13.04
CA SER A 356 2.74 9.62 13.35
C SER A 356 2.96 11.11 13.47
N TRP A 357 3.82 11.51 14.39
CA TRP A 357 4.11 12.91 14.71
C TRP A 357 5.59 13.13 14.95
N CYS A 358 6.00 14.39 14.86
CA CYS A 358 7.37 14.76 15.10
C CYS A 358 7.62 15.04 16.59
N GLY A 359 8.79 14.63 17.04
CA GLY A 359 9.40 15.26 18.20
C GLY A 359 10.86 15.54 17.97
N PHE A 360 11.45 16.17 18.95
CA PHE A 360 12.77 16.73 18.90
C PHE A 360 13.34 16.68 20.31
N ASP A 361 14.65 16.47 20.43
CA ASP A 361 15.36 16.70 21.70
C ASP A 361 15.37 18.20 22.00
N SER A 362 14.23 18.73 22.45
CA SER A 362 14.23 19.92 23.30
C SER A 362 14.58 19.50 24.72
N GLU A 363 14.98 20.45 25.56
CA GLU A 363 15.15 20.18 26.99
C GLU A 363 13.91 19.44 27.50
N LYS A 364 14.11 18.26 28.09
CA LYS A 364 13.03 17.50 28.72
C LYS A 364 12.32 18.44 29.70
N ASP A 365 11.01 18.54 29.54
CA ASP A 365 10.07 19.29 30.35
C ASP A 365 10.26 18.97 31.85
N PHE A 366 11.17 19.68 32.50
CA PHE A 366 11.01 20.02 33.91
C PHE A 366 10.08 21.21 33.91
N THR A 367 8.79 20.95 34.10
CA THR A 367 7.73 21.95 34.22
C THR A 367 8.26 23.28 34.79
N PHE A 368 8.45 24.27 33.94
CA PHE A 368 8.65 25.63 34.38
C PHE A 368 7.94 26.59 33.44
N GLN A 369 6.87 27.16 33.97
CA GLN A 369 6.10 28.26 33.41
C GLN A 369 7.04 29.37 32.90
N GLU A 370 6.64 30.01 31.79
CA GLU A 370 6.99 31.40 31.40
C GLU A 370 8.48 31.80 31.34
N THR A 371 9.44 30.88 31.45
CA THR A 371 10.87 31.21 31.60
C THR A 371 11.75 30.80 30.40
N SER A 372 11.20 30.28 29.30
CA SER A 372 12.02 30.04 28.09
C SER A 372 12.49 31.36 27.44
N GLN A 373 11.73 32.45 27.64
CA GLN A 373 12.26 33.79 27.38
C GLN A 373 13.41 34.10 28.34
N ASP A 374 13.33 33.73 29.60
CA ASP A 374 14.36 34.01 30.61
C ASP A 374 15.65 33.19 30.43
N ALA A 375 15.62 31.94 29.95
CA ALA A 375 16.83 31.11 29.80
C ALA A 375 17.67 31.48 28.56
N SER A 376 17.03 31.70 27.40
CA SER A 376 17.71 32.27 26.23
C SER A 376 18.20 33.69 26.54
N THR A 377 17.38 34.47 27.25
CA THR A 377 17.78 35.78 27.74
C THR A 377 18.90 35.62 28.76
N ASP A 378 18.99 34.57 29.57
CA ASP A 378 20.07 34.34 30.54
C ASP A 378 21.38 33.86 29.90
N VAL A 379 21.35 33.00 28.89
CA VAL A 379 22.56 32.63 28.11
C VAL A 379 23.03 33.81 27.28
N LEU A 380 22.10 34.55 26.69
CA LEU A 380 22.40 35.79 25.99
C LEU A 380 22.85 36.87 26.96
N ASN A 381 22.27 36.99 28.15
CA ASN A 381 22.63 37.92 29.22
C ASN A 381 23.94 37.53 29.88
N GLU A 382 24.27 36.24 29.93
CA GLU A 382 25.55 35.71 30.37
C GLU A 382 26.62 35.97 29.30
N ALA A 383 26.29 35.78 28.02
CA ALA A 383 27.15 36.19 26.91
C ALA A 383 27.34 37.72 26.89
N LEU A 384 26.27 38.50 27.09
CA LEU A 384 26.22 39.96 27.20
C LEU A 384 26.99 40.46 28.43
N SER A 385 26.84 39.83 29.60
CA SER A 385 27.53 40.19 30.84
C SER A 385 29.01 39.80 30.81
N ASN A 386 29.35 38.71 30.12
CA ASN A 386 30.73 38.35 29.77
C ASN A 386 31.32 39.22 28.65
N LEU A 387 30.49 40.01 27.97
CA LEU A 387 30.88 40.91 26.87
C LEU A 387 30.92 42.38 27.25
N ASN A 388 30.14 42.88 28.23
CA ASN A 388 30.31 44.24 28.75
C ASN A 388 29.68 44.52 30.12
N ALA A 389 30.51 45.12 30.98
CA ALA A 389 30.14 45.91 32.14
C ALA A 389 29.47 47.25 31.74
N GLY A 390 28.34 47.21 31.02
CA GLY A 390 27.50 48.40 30.81
C GLY A 390 26.68 48.41 29.52
N GLY A 391 25.35 48.38 29.67
CA GLY A 391 24.38 48.84 28.66
C GLY A 391 23.43 47.76 28.14
N SER A 392 22.12 47.97 28.34
CA SER A 392 21.02 47.09 27.87
C SER A 392 20.58 47.45 26.45
N ALA A 393 20.56 46.47 25.54
CA ALA A 393 20.11 46.59 24.15
C ALA A 393 18.86 45.71 23.87
N PRO A 394 18.04 46.02 22.84
CA PRO A 394 16.74 45.37 22.62
C PRO A 394 16.83 43.99 21.96
N LEU A 395 15.95 43.08 22.40
CA LEU A 395 15.91 41.63 22.14
C LEU A 395 15.37 41.18 20.75
N GLU A 396 14.87 42.07 19.91
CA GLU A 396 14.11 41.70 18.68
C GLU A 396 14.95 41.12 17.51
N PHE A 397 16.26 40.94 17.70
CA PHE A 397 17.17 40.43 16.66
C PHE A 397 17.56 38.96 16.87
N PHE A 398 17.31 38.41 18.07
CA PHE A 398 17.69 37.04 18.40
C PHE A 398 16.64 36.06 17.94
N ASP A 399 17.07 35.18 17.05
CA ASP A 399 16.26 34.08 16.55
C ASP A 399 16.07 33.07 17.68
N GLU A 400 14.84 32.95 18.20
CA GLU A 400 14.44 32.08 19.34
C GLU A 400 14.66 30.56 19.08
N ARG A 401 15.30 30.19 17.96
CA ARG A 401 15.55 28.80 17.57
C ARG A 401 16.73 28.23 18.33
N GLU A 402 16.47 27.82 19.57
CA GLU A 402 17.41 27.00 20.34
C GLU A 402 17.47 25.59 19.76
N VAL A 403 18.61 25.25 19.16
CA VAL A 403 18.93 23.91 18.69
C VAL A 403 20.09 23.41 19.54
N PRO A 404 19.82 22.63 20.61
CA PRO A 404 20.87 22.20 21.53
C PRO A 404 21.92 21.34 20.83
N VAL A 405 23.16 21.45 21.28
CA VAL A 405 24.25 20.60 20.82
C VAL A 405 23.94 19.14 21.18
N GLY A 406 24.03 18.25 20.20
CA GLY A 406 23.69 16.82 20.34
C GLY A 406 22.20 16.49 20.21
N SER A 407 21.33 17.46 19.94
CA SER A 407 19.89 17.21 19.71
C SER A 407 19.62 16.44 18.42
N LYS A 408 18.54 15.66 18.43
CA LYS A 408 18.06 14.85 17.31
C LYS A 408 16.54 15.02 17.10
N PHE A 409 16.09 14.81 15.87
CA PHE A 409 14.66 14.69 15.52
C PHE A 409 14.18 13.24 15.60
N TYR A 410 12.93 13.02 15.96
CA TYR A 410 12.30 11.71 16.05
C TYR A 410 10.96 11.72 15.34
N ARG A 411 10.63 10.59 14.76
CA ARG A 411 9.28 10.24 14.31
C ARG A 411 8.66 9.31 15.35
N TYR A 412 7.56 9.73 15.94
CA TYR A 412 6.74 8.90 16.81
C TYR A 412 5.64 8.26 15.97
N LEU A 413 5.31 7.00 16.25
CA LEU A 413 4.28 6.24 15.55
C LEU A 413 3.40 5.52 16.56
N CYS A 414 2.09 5.75 16.52
CA CYS A 414 1.15 4.95 17.28
C CYS A 414 0.91 3.60 16.60
N SER A 415 1.21 2.50 17.31
CA SER A 415 1.00 1.14 16.80
C SER A 415 0.56 0.21 17.91
N HIS A 416 -0.62 -0.40 17.76
CA HIS A 416 -1.16 -1.40 18.70
C HIS A 416 -1.28 -0.92 20.16
N GLY A 417 -1.57 0.37 20.34
CA GLY A 417 -1.71 1.01 21.65
C GLY A 417 -0.39 1.47 22.27
N GLU A 418 0.73 1.29 21.56
CA GLU A 418 2.06 1.66 22.01
C GLU A 418 2.68 2.70 21.07
N VAL A 419 3.49 3.60 21.64
CA VAL A 419 4.23 4.61 20.87
C VAL A 419 5.59 4.03 20.50
N LEU A 420 5.83 3.88 19.21
CA LEU A 420 7.14 3.52 18.66
C LEU A 420 7.91 4.79 18.35
N VAL A 421 9.17 4.87 18.79
CA VAL A 421 10.03 6.03 18.60
C VAL A 421 11.14 5.70 17.60
N GLU A 422 11.16 6.41 16.48
CA GLU A 422 12.13 6.23 15.40
C GLU A 422 13.03 7.48 15.31
N PRO A 423 14.34 7.38 15.62
CA PRO A 423 15.25 8.50 15.45
C PRO A 423 15.47 8.82 13.96
N CYS A 424 15.40 10.09 13.58
CA CYS A 424 15.94 10.56 12.31
C CYS A 424 17.48 10.54 12.32
N ALA A 425 18.10 10.74 11.15
CA ALA A 425 19.56 10.67 11.02
C ALA A 425 20.34 11.54 12.04
N ASP A 426 21.48 10.99 12.49
CA ASP A 426 22.42 11.68 13.38
C ASP A 426 22.86 13.04 12.82
N PHE A 427 23.35 13.89 13.73
CA PHE A 427 23.85 15.23 13.40
C PHE A 427 22.81 16.10 12.67
N ARG A 428 21.51 15.84 12.89
CA ARG A 428 20.40 16.54 12.24
C ARG A 428 20.54 16.58 10.72
N ASN A 429 21.12 15.52 10.15
CA ASN A 429 21.16 15.32 8.70
C ASN A 429 19.78 15.05 8.12
N GLU A 430 18.84 14.64 8.96
CA GLU A 430 17.41 14.62 8.67
C GLU A 430 16.66 15.43 9.73
N GLU A 431 15.55 16.02 9.30
CA GLU A 431 14.54 16.63 10.14
C GLU A 431 13.26 15.80 10.09
N CYS A 432 12.47 15.84 11.15
CA CYS A 432 11.12 15.29 11.09
C CYS A 432 10.18 16.36 10.54
N ILE A 433 9.38 15.99 9.55
CA ILE A 433 8.28 16.79 9.03
C ILE A 433 6.96 16.11 9.34
N GLU A 434 5.98 16.89 9.81
CA GLU A 434 4.64 16.42 10.15
C GLU A 434 3.62 17.16 9.30
N ASN A 435 2.59 16.43 8.88
CA ASN A 435 1.41 16.99 8.25
C ASN A 435 0.16 16.43 8.94
N ASN A 436 -0.90 17.24 8.98
CA ASN A 436 -2.20 16.81 9.51
C ASN A 436 -3.24 16.94 8.41
N VAL A 437 -3.87 15.81 8.07
CA VAL A 437 -4.92 15.75 7.06
C VAL A 437 -6.19 15.23 7.73
N ALA A 438 -7.22 16.09 7.79
CA ALA A 438 -8.53 15.75 8.36
C ALA A 438 -8.48 15.18 9.80
N GLY A 439 -7.53 15.64 10.63
CA GLY A 439 -7.39 15.18 12.02
C GLY A 439 -6.58 13.90 12.16
N TYR A 440 -5.93 13.42 11.09
CA TYR A 440 -4.97 12.32 11.12
C TYR A 440 -3.57 12.87 10.81
N SER A 441 -2.64 12.66 11.73
CA SER A 441 -1.26 13.12 11.66
C SER A 441 -0.33 12.07 11.02
N GLU A 442 0.51 12.53 10.10
CA GLU A 442 1.55 11.74 9.46
C GLU A 442 2.88 12.48 9.52
N ALA A 443 3.93 11.76 9.94
CA ALA A 443 5.27 12.29 10.03
C ALA A 443 6.29 11.42 9.29
N ALA A 444 7.34 12.05 8.79
CA ALA A 444 8.45 11.39 8.13
C ALA A 444 9.77 12.12 8.39
N CYS A 445 10.86 11.36 8.47
CA CYS A 445 12.20 11.93 8.42
C CYS A 445 12.55 12.30 6.98
N ARG A 446 13.03 13.53 6.78
CA ARG A 446 13.45 14.07 5.48
C ARG A 446 14.83 14.67 5.60
N VAL A 447 15.64 14.52 4.56
CA VAL A 447 16.97 15.13 4.48
C VAL A 447 16.89 16.63 4.74
N ASN A 448 17.73 17.09 5.66
CA ASN A 448 17.94 18.51 5.95
C ASN A 448 18.92 19.10 4.91
N ARG A 449 18.42 19.91 3.98
CA ARG A 449 19.16 20.46 2.82
C ARG A 449 19.83 21.79 3.16
N TRP A 450 20.71 21.75 4.14
CA TRP A 450 21.41 22.93 4.66
C TRP A 450 22.76 23.21 3.97
N GLN A 451 23.33 22.21 3.29
CA GLN A 451 24.75 22.17 2.88
C GLN A 451 25.18 23.33 1.98
N THR A 452 24.25 23.95 1.26
CA THR A 452 24.54 25.05 0.34
C THR A 452 24.16 26.43 0.88
N CYS A 453 23.53 26.51 2.06
CA CYS A 453 23.01 27.78 2.61
C CYS A 453 24.07 28.89 2.61
N THR A 454 25.28 28.61 3.11
CA THR A 454 26.35 29.61 3.26
C THR A 454 26.93 30.10 1.93
N SER A 455 26.64 29.41 0.83
CA SER A 455 27.05 29.78 -0.53
C SER A 455 25.96 30.56 -1.30
N ILE A 456 24.81 30.81 -0.68
CA ILE A 456 23.71 31.57 -1.28
C ILE A 456 23.80 33.03 -0.85
N TYR A 457 23.87 33.92 -1.83
CA TYR A 457 24.14 35.35 -1.61
C TYR A 457 22.94 36.27 -1.87
N LYS A 458 21.78 35.70 -2.21
CA LYS A 458 20.55 36.42 -2.49
C LYS A 458 19.44 35.89 -1.59
N LYS A 459 18.66 36.81 -1.01
CA LYS A 459 17.55 36.47 -0.13
C LYS A 459 16.52 35.58 -0.81
N ALA A 460 16.13 35.92 -2.04
CA ALA A 460 15.12 35.18 -2.79
C ALA A 460 15.53 33.71 -3.06
N ASP A 461 16.81 33.45 -3.28
CA ASP A 461 17.32 32.08 -3.48
C ASP A 461 17.43 31.33 -2.15
N CYS A 462 17.76 32.04 -1.06
CA CYS A 462 17.87 31.48 0.28
C CYS A 462 16.52 31.02 0.85
N GLU A 463 15.48 31.82 0.63
CA GLU A 463 14.13 31.56 1.14
C GLU A 463 13.33 30.62 0.21
N ASN A 464 13.97 30.05 -0.81
CA ASN A 464 13.34 29.09 -1.70
C ASN A 464 13.35 27.68 -1.09
N THR A 465 12.29 27.37 -0.34
CA THR A 465 12.08 26.09 0.35
C THR A 465 11.99 24.88 -0.58
N ASP A 466 11.77 25.07 -1.88
CA ASP A 466 11.78 23.94 -2.82
C ASP A 466 13.19 23.39 -3.04
N ARG A 467 14.22 24.22 -2.82
CA ARG A 467 15.62 23.89 -3.11
C ARG A 467 16.44 23.61 -1.87
N VAL A 468 16.24 24.42 -0.83
CA VAL A 468 17.11 24.44 0.35
C VAL A 468 16.30 24.64 1.61
N ASP A 469 16.85 24.21 2.74
CA ASP A 469 16.25 24.36 4.06
C ASP A 469 16.99 25.45 4.83
N CYS A 470 16.93 26.68 4.30
CA CYS A 470 17.65 27.85 4.81
C CYS A 470 16.71 28.99 5.21
N ILE A 471 17.24 29.96 5.94
CA ILE A 471 16.60 31.25 6.22
C ILE A 471 17.59 32.40 5.98
N TRP A 472 17.07 33.59 5.71
CA TRP A 472 17.90 34.78 5.49
C TRP A 472 18.02 35.62 6.75
N LEU A 473 19.24 35.75 7.28
CA LEU A 473 19.56 36.69 8.36
C LEU A 473 19.89 38.06 7.77
N ALA A 474 18.97 39.01 7.90
CA ALA A 474 19.17 40.41 7.52
C ALA A 474 20.06 41.13 8.56
N GLY A 475 20.64 42.27 8.20
CA GLY A 475 21.35 43.15 9.17
C GLY A 475 22.71 42.63 9.68
N ILE A 476 23.22 41.58 9.05
CA ILE A 476 24.55 41.01 9.25
C ILE A 476 25.56 41.79 8.38
N GLU A 477 26.20 42.81 8.96
CA GLU A 477 27.08 43.78 8.29
C GLU A 477 28.55 43.32 8.24
N TYR A 478 29.37 43.85 7.32
CA TYR A 478 30.79 43.50 7.07
C TYR A 478 31.07 42.20 6.29
N VAL A 479 32.30 42.09 5.77
CA VAL A 479 32.69 41.00 4.87
C VAL A 479 32.87 39.70 5.65
N ILE A 480 31.91 38.79 5.43
CA ILE A 480 32.03 37.37 5.72
C ILE A 480 33.17 36.83 4.85
N LEU A 481 34.32 36.55 5.45
CA LEU A 481 35.49 35.97 4.77
C LEU A 481 35.41 34.46 4.65
N GLY A 482 34.46 33.85 5.34
CA GLY A 482 34.24 32.41 5.41
C GLY A 482 34.03 31.68 4.09
N GLY A 483 33.69 32.40 3.01
CA GLY A 483 33.57 31.82 1.67
C GLY A 483 34.83 31.94 0.80
N VAL A 484 35.96 32.42 1.35
CA VAL A 484 37.16 32.76 0.55
C VAL A 484 38.40 31.91 0.87
N PHE A 485 38.32 30.99 1.83
CA PHE A 485 39.34 29.96 1.96
C PHE A 485 39.04 28.88 0.91
N GLY A 486 39.80 28.89 -0.19
CA GLY A 486 39.90 27.76 -1.11
C GLY A 486 40.52 26.54 -0.41
N GLU A 487 40.87 25.52 -1.20
CA GLU A 487 41.37 24.18 -0.79
C GLU A 487 42.52 24.12 0.25
N GLU A 488 43.07 25.24 0.72
CA GLU A 488 44.04 25.34 1.81
C GLU A 488 43.38 26.01 3.04
N GLY A 489 42.80 25.18 3.91
CA GLY A 489 42.04 25.59 5.09
C GLY A 489 42.82 26.42 6.12
N GLY A 490 42.68 27.75 6.05
CA GLY A 490 43.06 28.65 7.14
C GLY A 490 41.84 29.02 7.98
N SER A 491 41.81 28.61 9.26
CA SER A 491 40.80 29.06 10.24
C SER A 491 41.09 30.46 10.81
N THR A 492 42.23 31.05 10.42
CA THR A 492 42.76 32.31 10.95
C THR A 492 42.60 33.45 9.95
N ILE A 493 42.11 34.58 10.44
CA ILE A 493 42.11 35.85 9.72
C ILE A 493 43.42 36.59 9.99
N ASP A 494 44.07 37.08 8.94
CA ASP A 494 45.22 37.98 9.03
C ASP A 494 45.13 39.12 7.98
N LYS A 495 46.17 39.97 7.90
CA LYS A 495 46.27 41.07 6.93
C LYS A 495 46.13 40.64 5.47
N SER A 496 46.54 39.42 5.12
CA SER A 496 46.48 38.92 3.73
C SER A 496 45.03 38.73 3.26
N SER A 497 44.10 38.50 4.19
CA SER A 497 42.66 38.40 3.93
C SER A 497 42.02 39.69 3.41
N LEU A 498 42.66 40.86 3.55
CA LEU A 498 42.17 42.14 3.00
C LEU A 498 42.10 42.14 1.46
N GLY A 499 42.90 41.32 0.78
CA GLY A 499 42.79 41.12 -0.67
C GLY A 499 41.45 40.52 -1.07
N ASN A 500 40.99 39.54 -0.29
CA ASN A 500 39.72 38.84 -0.46
C ASN A 500 38.53 39.75 -0.15
N VAL A 501 38.65 40.61 0.88
CA VAL A 501 37.66 41.66 1.20
C VAL A 501 37.37 42.56 0.00
N LYS A 502 38.40 42.98 -0.74
CA LYS A 502 38.24 43.84 -1.93
C LYS A 502 37.51 43.13 -3.07
N ALA A 503 37.64 41.82 -3.21
CA ALA A 503 36.93 41.04 -4.23
C ALA A 503 35.43 40.93 -3.89
N GLU A 504 35.09 40.67 -2.62
CA GLU A 504 33.71 40.62 -2.15
C GLU A 504 33.01 41.99 -2.23
N LEU A 505 33.71 43.08 -1.94
CA LEU A 505 33.17 44.43 -2.07
C LEU A 505 32.69 44.74 -3.50
N LYS A 506 33.32 44.16 -4.52
CA LYS A 506 32.87 44.30 -5.91
C LYS A 506 31.53 43.60 -6.14
N LYS A 507 31.30 42.43 -5.54
CA LYS A 507 30.04 41.66 -5.65
C LYS A 507 28.86 42.38 -5.01
N PHE A 508 29.09 43.05 -3.87
CA PHE A 508 28.08 43.94 -3.28
C PHE A 508 27.76 45.12 -4.19
N LYS A 509 28.79 45.75 -4.79
CA LYS A 509 28.61 46.88 -5.71
C LYS A 509 27.93 46.49 -7.02
N SER A 510 28.12 45.26 -7.51
CA SER A 510 27.45 44.74 -8.70
C SER A 510 26.03 44.21 -8.44
N GLY A 511 25.63 44.04 -7.17
CA GLY A 511 24.36 43.43 -6.80
C GLY A 511 24.35 41.89 -6.90
N ASP A 512 25.51 41.27 -7.10
CA ASP A 512 25.64 39.81 -7.10
C ASP A 512 25.53 39.21 -5.68
N ARG A 513 25.68 40.06 -4.66
CA ARG A 513 25.56 39.72 -3.24
C ARG A 513 24.74 40.77 -2.49
N GLU A 514 23.73 40.32 -1.74
CA GLU A 514 22.89 41.16 -0.90
C GLU A 514 23.42 41.25 0.54
N MET A 515 23.05 42.31 1.26
CA MET A 515 23.40 42.46 2.68
C MET A 515 22.60 41.47 3.53
N GLY A 516 23.31 40.58 4.21
CA GLY A 516 22.75 39.51 5.01
C GLY A 516 23.54 38.22 4.85
N SER A 517 23.05 37.15 5.45
CA SER A 517 23.60 35.81 5.30
C SER A 517 22.49 34.78 5.18
N CYS A 518 22.63 33.88 4.21
CA CYS A 518 21.80 32.69 4.16
C CYS A 518 22.37 31.63 5.10
N VAL A 519 21.55 31.11 6.01
CA VAL A 519 21.96 30.14 7.03
C VAL A 519 20.97 28.97 7.09
N PRO A 520 21.39 27.80 7.57
CA PRO A 520 20.49 26.68 7.80
C PRO A 520 19.26 27.07 8.63
N ARG A 521 18.07 26.59 8.23
CA ARG A 521 16.87 26.69 9.04
C ARG A 521 17.03 25.82 10.28
N ASN A 522 17.40 24.56 10.08
CA ASN A 522 17.76 23.62 11.13
C ASN A 522 19.27 23.39 11.04
N PRO A 523 20.10 24.05 11.87
CA PRO A 523 21.55 23.93 11.77
C PRO A 523 22.01 22.49 11.98
N PRO A 524 22.93 21.97 11.16
CA PRO A 524 23.49 20.64 11.36
C PRO A 524 24.11 20.48 12.74
N GLY A 525 24.08 19.25 13.23
CA GLY A 525 24.97 18.82 14.28
C GLY A 525 26.39 18.70 13.73
N LEU A 526 27.39 19.02 14.55
CA LEU A 526 28.79 18.85 14.17
C LEU A 526 29.42 17.84 15.10
N GLN A 527 30.14 16.88 14.54
CA GLN A 527 31.07 16.10 15.32
C GLN A 527 32.26 17.01 15.62
N PHE A 528 32.43 17.48 16.85
CA PHE A 528 33.56 18.31 17.29
C PHE A 528 34.51 17.58 18.26
N TRP A 529 34.21 16.31 18.58
CA TRP A 529 35.10 15.41 19.31
C TRP A 529 35.91 14.55 18.32
N GLY A 530 37.13 14.15 18.70
CA GLY A 530 38.07 13.49 17.79
C GLY A 530 39.33 12.99 18.51
N ALA A 531 40.31 12.54 17.74
CA ALA A 531 41.60 12.13 18.29
C ALA A 531 42.30 13.34 18.92
N GLU A 532 42.73 13.19 20.16
CA GLU A 532 43.63 14.14 20.81
C GLU A 532 45.01 14.01 20.17
N ASP A 533 45.61 15.13 19.82
CA ASP A 533 47.01 15.18 19.44
C ASP A 533 47.92 14.95 20.66
N GLU A 534 49.23 14.92 20.43
CA GLU A 534 50.23 14.72 21.49
C GLU A 534 50.24 15.82 22.57
N ASN A 535 49.57 16.95 22.32
CA ASN A 535 49.42 18.07 23.26
C ASN A 535 48.06 18.07 23.97
N GLY A 536 47.20 17.10 23.69
CA GLY A 536 45.85 17.03 24.24
C GLY A 536 44.86 17.97 23.53
N GLU A 537 45.20 18.50 22.36
CA GLU A 537 44.28 19.26 21.52
C GLU A 537 43.49 18.30 20.62
N VAL A 538 42.17 18.39 20.66
CA VAL A 538 41.30 17.61 19.78
C VAL A 538 41.36 18.21 18.38
N GLN A 539 41.95 17.49 17.43
CA GLN A 539 41.93 17.90 16.03
C GLN A 539 40.56 17.58 15.42
N ASN A 540 39.86 18.62 14.98
CA ASN A 540 38.62 18.49 14.23
C ASN A 540 38.53 19.57 13.15
N ASP A 541 39.19 19.31 12.03
CA ASP A 541 39.33 20.28 10.94
C ASP A 541 38.00 20.58 10.25
N GLU A 542 37.07 19.62 10.20
CA GLU A 542 35.77 19.78 9.53
C GLU A 542 34.83 20.71 10.30
N ALA A 543 34.59 20.46 11.59
CA ALA A 543 33.77 21.34 12.42
C ALA A 543 34.41 22.73 12.55
N THR A 544 35.74 22.79 12.66
CA THR A 544 36.49 24.05 12.73
C THR A 544 36.35 24.85 11.44
N ALA A 545 36.57 24.22 10.27
CA ALA A 545 36.41 24.87 8.97
C ALA A 545 34.97 25.34 8.76
N PHE A 546 34.01 24.54 9.21
CA PHE A 546 32.61 24.89 9.09
C PHE A 546 32.23 26.10 9.94
N CYS A 547 32.62 26.14 11.22
CA CYS A 547 32.39 27.29 12.11
C CYS A 547 33.18 28.54 11.67
N ALA A 548 34.38 28.36 11.10
CA ALA A 548 35.20 29.45 10.57
C ALA A 548 34.51 30.21 9.42
N GLN A 549 33.44 29.67 8.82
CA GLN A 549 32.65 30.41 7.84
C GLN A 549 32.00 31.68 8.41
N ALA A 550 31.83 31.77 9.74
CA ALA A 550 31.31 32.97 10.40
C ALA A 550 32.39 34.04 10.66
N ASN A 551 33.66 33.75 10.39
CA ASN A 551 34.77 34.67 10.61
C ASN A 551 34.62 35.95 9.76
N ALA A 552 34.89 37.11 10.37
CA ALA A 552 34.75 38.41 9.74
C ALA A 552 35.91 39.35 10.11
N VAL A 553 36.27 40.24 9.18
CA VAL A 553 37.16 41.39 9.43
C VAL A 553 36.36 42.67 9.42
N CYS A 554 36.58 43.49 10.44
CA CYS A 554 35.99 44.81 10.60
C CYS A 554 37.11 45.85 10.66
N PRO A 555 37.50 46.48 9.53
CA PRO A 555 38.63 47.41 9.52
C PRO A 555 38.21 48.74 10.17
N VAL A 556 38.93 49.15 11.21
CA VAL A 556 38.68 50.41 11.95
C VAL A 556 39.83 51.38 11.68
N THR A 557 39.50 52.64 11.37
CA THR A 557 40.52 53.69 11.18
C THR A 557 40.61 54.56 12.42
N TYR A 558 41.83 54.72 12.94
CA TYR A 558 42.12 55.62 14.05
C TYR A 558 42.95 56.81 13.59
N GLU A 559 42.66 57.99 14.14
CA GLU A 559 43.48 59.18 14.01
C GLU A 559 44.05 59.57 15.38
N LYS A 560 45.29 60.05 15.38
CA LYS A 560 45.95 60.48 16.62
C LYS A 560 45.55 61.91 16.98
N GLY A 561 44.91 62.09 18.12
CA GLY A 561 44.46 63.39 18.60
C GLY A 561 45.61 64.38 18.81
N LEU A 562 45.42 65.62 18.35
CA LEU A 562 46.42 66.71 18.43
C LEU A 562 46.71 67.21 19.86
N ILE A 563 45.81 66.94 20.82
CA ILE A 563 45.92 67.39 22.21
C ILE A 563 45.64 66.18 23.11
N GLY A 564 46.69 65.50 23.57
CA GLY A 564 46.58 64.35 24.49
C GLY A 564 47.28 63.08 24.00
N GLY A 565 47.40 62.90 22.69
CA GLY A 565 48.10 61.76 22.08
C GLY A 565 47.32 60.45 22.04
N ASP A 566 46.06 60.47 22.49
CA ASP A 566 45.14 59.33 22.40
C ASP A 566 44.70 59.10 20.95
N TRP A 567 44.44 57.84 20.61
CA TRP A 567 43.88 57.44 19.33
C TRP A 567 42.36 57.56 19.38
N GLU A 568 41.77 58.28 18.44
CA GLU A 568 40.33 58.43 18.28
C GLU A 568 39.89 57.66 17.05
N CYS A 569 38.85 56.85 17.18
CA CYS A 569 38.28 56.18 16.02
C CYS A 569 37.55 57.19 15.14
N ILE A 570 37.84 57.16 13.84
CA ILE A 570 37.29 58.10 12.85
C ILE A 570 36.47 57.41 11.74
N GLU A 571 36.66 56.11 11.50
CA GLU A 571 35.87 55.34 10.52
C GLU A 571 35.59 53.92 11.03
N ASN A 572 34.39 53.41 10.72
CA ASN A 572 33.88 52.10 11.11
C ASN A 572 33.92 51.83 12.62
N CYS A 573 33.68 52.85 13.45
CA CYS A 573 33.73 52.73 14.91
C CYS A 573 32.64 51.81 15.47
N GLU A 574 31.58 51.58 14.71
CA GLU A 574 30.52 50.64 15.03
C GLU A 574 31.03 49.18 15.07
N CYS A 575 32.18 48.87 14.46
CA CYS A 575 32.90 47.61 14.64
C CYS A 575 33.26 47.32 16.10
N LEU A 576 33.43 48.36 16.93
CA LEU A 576 33.81 48.26 18.33
C LEU A 576 32.57 48.10 19.23
N GLU A 577 31.37 48.25 18.68
CA GLU A 577 30.13 48.12 19.43
C GLU A 577 29.80 46.64 19.71
N THR A 578 29.35 46.36 20.94
CA THR A 578 28.95 45.02 21.38
C THR A 578 27.89 44.40 20.47
N MET A 579 26.99 45.22 19.93
CA MET A 579 25.93 44.74 19.05
C MET A 579 26.46 44.10 17.78
N VAL A 580 27.56 44.61 17.21
CA VAL A 580 28.20 44.00 16.05
C VAL A 580 28.79 42.64 16.41
N HIS A 581 29.42 42.51 17.57
CA HIS A 581 29.94 41.24 18.07
C HIS A 581 28.82 40.20 18.29
N LEU A 582 27.69 40.60 18.86
CA LEU A 582 26.54 39.70 19.12
C LEU A 582 25.89 39.22 17.84
N LYS A 583 25.63 40.11 16.87
CA LYS A 583 25.13 39.74 15.54
C LYS A 583 26.04 38.71 14.88
N ARG A 584 27.35 38.83 15.11
CA ARG A 584 28.34 37.92 14.54
C ARG A 584 28.38 36.57 15.27
N ALA A 585 28.23 36.56 16.60
CA ALA A 585 28.04 35.34 17.38
C ALA A 585 26.75 34.60 16.99
N GLN A 586 25.65 35.33 16.74
CA GLN A 586 24.40 34.75 16.25
C GLN A 586 24.57 34.09 14.88
N LEU A 587 25.29 34.73 13.94
CA LEU A 587 25.61 34.07 12.68
C LEU A 587 26.34 32.75 12.93
N CYS A 588 27.37 32.76 13.78
CA CYS A 588 28.14 31.57 14.14
C CYS A 588 27.21 30.45 14.65
N MET A 589 26.35 30.76 15.63
CA MET A 589 25.37 29.81 16.19
C MET A 589 24.35 29.30 15.18
N SER A 590 24.05 30.07 14.14
CA SER A 590 23.11 29.70 13.08
C SER A 590 23.72 28.75 12.04
N LEU A 591 25.05 28.60 11.99
CA LEU A 591 25.68 27.70 11.04
C LEU A 591 25.54 26.24 11.43
N GLY A 592 25.70 25.90 12.71
CA GLY A 592 25.72 24.52 13.21
C GLY A 592 25.89 24.49 14.72
N ASP A 593 26.61 23.51 15.28
CA ASP A 593 26.99 23.46 16.70
C ASP A 593 28.16 24.42 17.04
N CYS A 594 28.12 25.64 16.52
CA CYS A 594 29.17 26.65 16.68
C CYS A 594 28.74 27.74 17.69
N GLY A 595 29.73 28.47 18.22
CA GLY A 595 29.48 29.60 19.12
C GLY A 595 29.02 29.19 20.54
N PRO A 596 28.49 30.13 21.32
CA PRO A 596 28.00 29.85 22.67
C PRO A 596 26.66 29.11 22.58
N LYS A 597 26.65 27.80 22.88
CA LYS A 597 25.44 26.97 22.90
C LYS A 597 25.35 26.10 24.15
N MET A 598 24.12 25.67 24.45
CA MET A 598 23.83 24.62 25.42
C MET A 598 23.72 23.27 24.73
N ASN A 599 24.06 22.20 25.43
CA ASN A 599 23.80 20.83 24.98
C ASN A 599 22.42 20.33 25.47
N ILE A 600 22.00 19.16 25.01
CA ILE A 600 20.75 18.50 25.45
C ILE A 600 20.66 18.21 26.96
N ALA A 601 21.73 18.41 27.73
CA ALA A 601 21.76 18.31 29.19
C ALA A 601 21.65 19.67 29.90
N GLY A 602 21.36 20.76 29.15
CA GLY A 602 21.26 22.12 29.68
C GLY A 602 22.60 22.72 30.11
N GLN A 603 23.74 22.17 29.62
CA GLN A 603 25.07 22.65 30.00
C GLN A 603 25.65 23.58 28.94
N LEU A 604 26.10 24.76 29.38
CA LEU A 604 26.84 25.69 28.54
C LEU A 604 28.23 25.14 28.19
N GLY A 605 28.70 25.43 26.97
CA GLY A 605 30.08 25.16 26.57
C GLY A 605 31.13 25.78 27.51
N ARG A 606 32.29 25.12 27.67
CA ARG A 606 33.35 25.53 28.62
C ARG A 606 34.03 26.86 28.32
N GLY A 607 33.77 27.48 27.17
CA GLY A 607 34.38 28.74 26.75
C GLY A 607 33.40 29.60 25.97
N LYS A 608 33.82 30.83 25.63
CA LYS A 608 32.96 31.82 24.93
C LYS A 608 32.44 31.34 23.55
N GLY A 609 33.07 30.32 22.95
CA GLY A 609 32.70 29.79 21.63
C GLY A 609 33.15 30.65 20.44
N TYR A 610 33.78 31.80 20.69
CA TYR A 610 34.41 32.67 19.69
C TYR A 610 35.56 33.48 20.32
N LYS A 611 36.36 34.14 19.49
CA LYS A 611 37.45 35.04 19.91
C LYS A 611 37.39 36.32 19.08
N ILE A 612 37.75 37.44 19.70
CA ILE A 612 37.93 38.75 19.06
C ILE A 612 39.35 39.18 19.36
N PHE A 613 40.06 39.64 18.34
CA PHE A 613 41.42 40.16 18.45
C PHE A 613 41.57 41.38 17.55
N GLU A 614 42.39 42.32 18.00
CA GLU A 614 42.78 43.50 17.23
C GLU A 614 44.17 43.28 16.66
N GLU A 615 44.34 43.60 15.38
CA GLU A 615 45.64 43.56 14.71
C GLU A 615 45.83 44.86 13.93
N ASP A 616 46.93 45.58 14.20
CA ASP A 616 47.29 46.79 13.46
C ASP A 616 47.53 46.44 12.00
N LEU A 617 46.71 46.92 11.05
CA LEU A 617 46.82 46.63 9.62
C LEU A 617 48.00 47.31 8.92
#